data_AF-Q7PF53-F1
#
_entry.id   AF-Q7PF53-F1
#
_cell.length_a   1.000
_cell.length_b   1.000
_cell.length_c   1.000
_cell.angle_alpha   90.00
_cell.angle_beta   90.00
_cell.angle_gamma   90.00
#
_symmetry.space_group_name_H-M   'P 1'
#
loop_
_entity.id
_entity.type
_entity.pdbx_description
1 polymer ?
#
loop_
_entity_poly.entity_id
_entity_poly.type
_entity_poly.pdbx_seq_one_letter_code
_entity_poly.pdbx_strand_id
1 'polypeptide(L)'
;MSGTSSVPGGVVVPPSPVSLHAQTKQVQQHLVNEIPVPVSYIANCRLCLGTHFGTRCTTIIDAPLINMMRQVFPVMIENRVGLPMNVCTECIKTVEAFYIYSRQVLENQNRLLATLPDV
;
A
#
# COMPACT_ATOMS: atom_id res chain seq x y z
N MET A 1 -51.00 -36.96 -43.58
CA MET A 1 -51.40 -35.92 -42.61
C MET A 1 -50.13 -35.30 -42.07
N SER A 2 -49.78 -34.13 -42.59
CA SER A 2 -48.56 -33.39 -42.25
C SER A 2 -48.84 -32.52 -41.03
N GLY A 3 -48.00 -32.66 -40.00
CA GLY A 3 -47.92 -31.72 -38.88
C GLY A 3 -46.57 -31.04 -38.92
N THR A 4 -46.56 -29.77 -39.30
CA THR A 4 -45.40 -28.87 -39.28
C THR A 4 -45.13 -28.38 -37.86
N SER A 5 -43.87 -28.29 -37.46
CA SER A 5 -43.46 -27.22 -36.54
C SER A 5 -42.00 -26.85 -36.78
N SER A 6 -41.82 -25.62 -37.25
CA SER A 6 -40.57 -24.90 -37.44
C SER A 6 -40.29 -24.07 -36.19
N VAL A 7 -39.02 -23.89 -35.79
CA VAL A 7 -38.48 -22.68 -35.11
C VAL A 7 -36.94 -22.81 -35.03
N PRO A 8 -36.18 -21.69 -35.07
CA PRO A 8 -34.93 -21.59 -35.82
C PRO A 8 -33.64 -21.59 -34.97
N GLY A 9 -32.53 -21.74 -35.70
CA GLY A 9 -31.17 -21.95 -35.22
C GLY A 9 -30.62 -20.90 -34.24
N GLY A 10 -30.06 -21.40 -33.15
CA GLY A 10 -29.09 -20.69 -32.33
C GLY A 10 -27.69 -20.89 -32.92
N VAL A 11 -27.12 -19.83 -33.48
CA VAL A 11 -25.69 -19.77 -33.83
C VAL A 11 -24.92 -19.67 -32.52
N VAL A 12 -24.22 -20.74 -32.14
CA VAL A 12 -23.25 -20.70 -31.04
C VAL A 12 -22.03 -19.95 -31.55
N VAL A 13 -21.92 -18.67 -31.19
CA VAL A 13 -20.72 -17.87 -31.46
C VAL A 13 -19.65 -18.28 -30.44
N PRO A 14 -18.45 -18.74 -30.87
CA PRO A 14 -17.36 -19.00 -29.94
C PRO A 14 -16.80 -17.69 -29.38
N PRO A 15 -16.35 -17.63 -28.11
CA PRO A 15 -15.72 -16.44 -27.60
C PRO A 15 -14.39 -16.22 -28.33
N SER A 16 -14.30 -15.13 -29.09
CA SER A 16 -13.02 -14.66 -29.63
C SER A 16 -12.13 -14.15 -28.49
N PRO A 17 -10.80 -14.35 -28.55
CA PRO A 17 -9.89 -13.88 -27.53
C PRO A 17 -9.83 -12.35 -27.58
N VAL A 18 -10.45 -11.70 -26.60
CA VAL A 18 -10.43 -10.25 -26.49
C VAL A 18 -9.01 -9.81 -26.18
N SER A 19 -8.41 -9.07 -27.10
CA SER A 19 -7.08 -8.47 -27.00
C SER A 19 -6.94 -7.65 -25.72
N LEU A 20 -5.94 -7.99 -24.90
CA LEU A 20 -5.58 -7.41 -23.60
C LEU A 20 -5.00 -5.98 -23.75
N HIS A 21 -5.62 -5.09 -24.53
CA HIS A 21 -5.05 -3.74 -24.73
C HIS A 21 -6.08 -2.59 -24.90
N ALA A 22 -7.36 -2.79 -24.55
CA ALA A 22 -8.37 -1.72 -24.73
C ALA A 22 -9.34 -1.51 -23.55
N GLN A 23 -8.87 -1.61 -22.31
CA GLN A 23 -9.59 -1.06 -21.14
C GLN A 23 -8.68 -0.15 -20.31
N THR A 24 -8.36 1.01 -20.88
CA THR A 24 -7.82 2.16 -20.12
C THR A 24 -8.81 3.29 -20.27
N LYS A 25 -9.85 3.31 -19.41
CA LYS A 25 -10.68 4.47 -19.01
C LYS A 25 -11.97 4.03 -18.30
N GLN A 26 -11.85 3.45 -17.12
CA GLN A 26 -12.92 3.52 -16.12
C GLN A 26 -12.30 3.24 -14.73
N VAL A 27 -11.67 4.27 -14.17
CA VAL A 27 -11.26 4.24 -12.76
C VAL A 27 -12.50 4.63 -11.95
N GLN A 28 -13.17 3.62 -11.40
CA GLN A 28 -14.31 3.80 -10.50
C GLN A 28 -13.86 4.55 -9.24
N GLN A 29 -14.48 5.69 -8.99
CA GLN A 29 -14.38 6.44 -7.74
C GLN A 29 -15.07 5.61 -6.64
N HIS A 30 -14.33 5.17 -5.63
CA HIS A 30 -14.92 4.58 -4.43
C HIS A 30 -15.25 5.73 -3.45
N LEU A 31 -16.54 5.98 -3.24
CA LEU A 31 -17.03 6.94 -2.26
C LEU A 31 -16.87 6.35 -0.85
N VAL A 32 -16.21 7.08 0.05
CA VAL A 32 -16.35 6.86 1.49
C VAL A 32 -16.80 8.18 2.12
N ASN A 33 -18.00 8.18 2.70
CA ASN A 33 -18.61 9.32 3.38
C ASN A 33 -18.72 10.62 2.55
N GLU A 34 -19.18 10.53 1.29
CA GLU A 34 -19.49 11.68 0.42
C GLU A 34 -18.34 12.66 0.11
N ILE A 35 -17.11 12.35 0.51
CA ILE A 35 -15.93 13.10 0.10
C ILE A 35 -15.34 12.39 -1.14
N PRO A 36 -15.21 13.07 -2.30
CA PRO A 36 -14.47 12.54 -3.43
C PRO A 36 -13.00 12.39 -3.01
N VAL A 37 -12.60 11.19 -2.58
CA VAL A 37 -11.18 10.89 -2.41
C VAL A 37 -10.65 10.59 -3.80
N PRO A 38 -9.73 11.40 -4.35
CA PRO A 38 -9.14 11.08 -5.65
C PRO A 38 -8.43 9.73 -5.53
N VAL A 39 -8.79 8.79 -6.41
CA VAL A 39 -8.20 7.43 -6.45
C VAL A 39 -6.66 7.48 -6.55
N SER A 40 -6.11 8.60 -7.04
CA SER A 40 -4.67 8.86 -7.09
C SER A 40 -3.98 8.91 -5.72
N TYR A 41 -4.65 9.35 -4.65
CA TYR A 41 -4.02 9.39 -3.31
C TYR A 41 -3.90 8.02 -2.64
N ILE A 42 -4.74 7.06 -3.03
CA ILE A 42 -4.68 5.67 -2.53
C ILE A 42 -3.48 4.93 -3.12
N ALA A 43 -3.04 5.34 -4.32
CA ALA A 43 -1.96 4.72 -5.07
C ALA A 43 -0.55 5.26 -4.72
N ASN A 44 -0.43 6.23 -3.80
CA ASN A 44 0.86 6.81 -3.40
C ASN A 44 1.47 6.08 -2.20
N CYS A 45 2.78 6.21 -2.01
CA CYS A 45 3.46 5.76 -0.81
C CYS A 45 2.99 6.58 0.39
N ARG A 46 2.65 5.93 1.49
CA ARG A 46 2.16 6.59 2.70
C ARG A 46 3.22 7.48 3.37
N LEU A 47 4.50 7.17 3.21
CA LEU A 47 5.57 7.89 3.89
C LEU A 47 6.14 9.04 3.05
N CYS A 48 6.41 8.80 1.76
CA CYS A 48 7.00 9.82 0.89
C CYS A 48 6.03 10.45 -0.11
N LEU A 49 4.77 10.00 -0.15
CA LEU A 49 3.74 10.42 -1.12
C LEU A 49 4.10 10.17 -2.60
N GLY A 50 5.21 9.49 -2.89
CA GLY A 50 5.64 9.15 -4.24
C GLY A 50 4.91 7.93 -4.81
N THR A 51 4.98 7.77 -6.13
CA THR A 51 4.29 6.70 -6.89
C THR A 51 5.18 5.49 -7.20
N HIS A 52 6.48 5.56 -6.89
CA HIS A 52 7.43 4.50 -7.16
C HIS A 52 7.55 3.52 -5.98
N PHE A 53 6.96 2.34 -6.15
CA PHE A 53 6.83 1.35 -5.08
C PHE A 53 8.01 0.37 -4.97
N GLY A 54 8.61 0.00 -6.09
CA GLY A 54 9.66 -1.03 -6.12
C GLY A 54 9.11 -2.44 -5.90
N THR A 55 9.98 -3.41 -5.62
CA THR A 55 9.62 -4.84 -5.57
C THR A 55 9.16 -5.33 -4.20
N ARG A 56 9.50 -4.63 -3.12
CA ARG A 56 9.20 -5.04 -1.74
C ARG A 56 8.40 -3.95 -1.06
N CYS A 57 7.09 -3.97 -1.29
CA CYS A 57 6.16 -3.02 -0.69
C CYS A 57 5.41 -3.68 0.46
N THR A 58 5.03 -2.87 1.44
CA THR A 58 4.18 -3.32 2.56
C THR A 58 3.06 -2.31 2.80
N THR A 59 2.26 -2.52 3.83
CA THR A 59 1.21 -1.60 4.24
C THR A 59 1.59 -0.83 5.50
N ILE A 60 1.00 0.34 5.73
CA ILE A 60 1.25 1.15 6.94
C ILE A 60 0.77 0.45 8.24
N ILE A 61 0.00 -0.64 8.12
CA ILE A 61 -0.45 -1.48 9.24
C ILE A 61 0.44 -2.71 9.48
N ASP A 62 1.50 -2.88 8.70
CA ASP A 62 2.47 -3.96 8.87
C ASP A 62 3.16 -3.86 10.24
N ALA A 63 3.06 -4.93 11.03
CA ALA A 63 3.51 -4.92 12.42
C ALA A 63 5.03 -4.70 12.57
N PRO A 64 5.92 -5.37 11.80
CA PRO A 64 7.35 -5.05 11.81
C PRO A 64 7.65 -3.57 11.54
N LEU A 65 7.05 -3.01 10.48
CA LEU A 65 7.24 -1.59 10.14
C LEU A 65 6.75 -0.67 11.27
N ILE A 66 5.55 -0.89 11.78
CA ILE A 66 4.96 -0.12 12.89
C ILE A 66 5.87 -0.17 14.13
N ASN A 67 6.39 -1.34 14.48
CA ASN A 67 7.22 -1.52 15.66
C ASN A 67 8.55 -0.78 15.56
N MET A 68 9.14 -0.73 14.36
CA MET A 68 10.32 0.10 14.11
C MET A 68 9.98 1.57 14.23
N MET A 69 8.91 2.03 13.54
CA MET A 69 8.52 3.43 13.54
C MET A 69 8.20 3.97 14.95
N ARG A 70 7.49 3.21 15.79
CA ARG A 70 7.18 3.59 17.18
C ARG A 70 8.42 3.85 18.03
N GLN A 71 9.52 3.18 17.75
CA GLN A 71 10.74 3.30 18.54
C GLN A 71 11.57 4.52 18.17
N VAL A 72 11.39 5.08 16.97
CA VAL A 72 12.25 6.17 16.46
C VAL A 72 11.50 7.44 16.07
N PHE A 73 10.18 7.39 15.90
CA PHE A 73 9.35 8.55 15.62
C PHE A 73 8.37 8.80 16.77
N PRO A 74 8.30 10.03 17.30
CA PRO A 74 7.40 10.35 18.41
C PRO A 74 5.92 10.38 17.99
N VAL A 75 5.64 10.53 16.69
CA VAL A 75 4.28 10.60 16.14
C VAL A 75 4.04 9.43 15.21
N MET A 76 3.01 8.66 15.50
CA MET A 76 2.59 7.54 14.66
C MET A 76 1.68 8.01 13.53
N ILE A 77 1.90 7.44 12.34
CA ILE A 77 1.01 7.67 11.20
C ILE A 77 -0.17 6.71 11.34
N GLU A 78 -1.32 7.25 11.72
CA GLU A 78 -2.55 6.47 11.86
C GLU A 78 -3.06 5.96 10.51
N ASN A 79 -3.56 4.72 10.49
CA ASN A 79 -4.34 4.24 9.35
C ASN A 79 -5.70 4.97 9.35
N ARG A 80 -5.96 5.79 8.33
CA ARG A 80 -7.22 6.51 8.16
C ARG A 80 -7.71 6.33 6.73
N VAL A 81 -9.03 6.22 6.61
CA VAL A 81 -9.74 6.19 5.33
C VAL A 81 -9.35 7.42 4.50
N GLY A 82 -9.15 7.20 3.20
CA GLY A 82 -8.83 8.26 2.24
C GLY A 82 -7.35 8.61 2.15
N LEU A 83 -6.49 7.99 2.96
CA LEU A 83 -5.04 8.17 2.91
C LEU A 83 -4.35 6.91 2.36
N PRO A 84 -3.16 7.06 1.74
CA PRO A 84 -2.47 5.93 1.15
C PRO A 84 -2.18 4.80 2.15
N MET A 85 -2.40 3.55 1.73
CA MET A 85 -2.21 2.39 2.60
C MET A 85 -0.83 1.76 2.43
N ASN A 86 -0.25 1.88 1.25
CA ASN A 86 0.98 1.17 0.89
C ASN A 86 2.22 1.99 1.22
N VAL A 87 3.34 1.32 1.50
CA VAL A 87 4.65 1.92 1.75
C VAL A 87 5.64 1.35 0.73
N CYS A 88 6.39 2.22 0.05
CA CYS A 88 7.35 1.82 -0.97
C CYS A 88 8.61 1.20 -0.36
N THR A 89 9.32 0.43 -1.19
CA THR A 89 10.57 -0.28 -0.85
C THR A 89 11.60 0.63 -0.20
N GLU A 90 11.81 1.82 -0.77
CA GLU A 90 12.84 2.75 -0.26
C GLU A 90 12.48 3.30 1.12
N CYS A 91 11.20 3.65 1.35
CA CYS A 91 10.78 4.11 2.66
C CYS A 91 10.90 3.02 3.74
N ILE A 92 10.62 1.75 3.40
CA ILE A 92 10.82 0.62 4.33
C ILE A 92 12.29 0.52 4.72
N LYS A 93 13.21 0.49 3.74
CA LYS A 93 14.66 0.43 3.99
C LYS A 93 15.15 1.61 4.82
N THR A 94 14.68 2.82 4.53
CA THR A 94 15.08 4.01 5.29
C THR A 94 14.63 3.93 6.74
N VAL A 95 13.39 3.50 7.01
CA VAL A 95 12.90 3.29 8.38
C VAL A 95 13.72 2.23 9.11
N GLU A 96 14.03 1.10 8.46
CA GLU A 96 14.85 0.03 9.02
C GLU A 96 16.27 0.52 9.37
N ALA A 97 16.92 1.22 8.44
CA ALA A 97 18.27 1.76 8.65
C ALA A 97 18.28 2.78 9.80
N PHE A 98 17.28 3.68 9.85
CA PHE A 98 17.15 4.66 10.92
C PHE A 98 16.88 4.00 12.28
N TYR A 99 16.06 2.95 12.31
CA TYR A 99 15.82 2.15 13.50
C TYR A 99 17.10 1.53 14.05
N ILE A 100 17.86 0.83 13.21
CA ILE A 100 19.11 0.17 13.58
C ILE A 100 20.11 1.19 14.13
N TYR A 101 20.31 2.30 13.42
CA TYR A 101 21.23 3.35 13.84
C TYR A 101 20.81 3.98 15.17
N SER A 102 19.53 4.32 15.33
CA SER A 102 19.02 4.94 16.56
C SER A 102 19.20 4.04 17.79
N ARG A 103 18.95 2.74 17.63
CA ARG A 103 19.18 1.72 18.67
C ARG A 103 20.66 1.65 19.08
N GLN A 104 21.56 1.63 18.10
CA GLN A 104 22.99 1.59 18.35
C GLN A 104 23.48 2.82 19.11
N VAL A 105 23.02 4.02 18.72
CA VAL A 105 23.35 5.27 19.42
C VAL A 105 22.82 5.26 20.85
N LEU A 106 21.58 4.83 21.07
CA LEU A 106 20.99 4.72 22.40
C LEU A 106 21.78 3.77 23.31
N GLU A 107 22.20 2.61 22.80
CA GLU A 107 23.02 1.68 23.56
C GLU A 107 24.38 2.28 23.94
N ASN A 108 25.01 3.01 23.03
CA ASN A 108 26.26 3.71 23.31
C ASN A 108 26.07 4.83 24.35
N GLN A 109 24.96 5.57 24.29
CA GLN A 109 24.62 6.59 25.29
C GLN A 109 24.42 5.97 26.67
N ASN A 110 23.70 4.85 26.78
CA ASN A 110 23.52 4.14 28.04
C ASN A 110 24.84 3.65 28.63
N ARG A 111 25.73 3.13 27.77
CA ARG A 111 27.08 2.71 28.19
C ARG A 111 27.89 3.90 28.71
N LEU A 112 27.83 5.04 28.03
CA LEU A 112 28.51 6.26 28.46
C LEU A 112 27.97 6.74 29.81
N LEU A 113 26.64 6.82 29.98
CA LEU A 113 26.00 7.23 31.24
C LEU A 113 26.41 6.33 32.41
N ALA A 114 26.50 5.02 32.19
CA ALA A 114 26.94 4.07 33.23
C ALA A 114 28.41 4.24 33.66
N THR A 115 29.21 4.98 32.92
CA THR A 115 30.61 5.30 33.28
C THR A 115 30.77 6.66 33.96
N LEU A 116 29.72 7.48 33.98
CA LEU A 116 29.77 8.78 34.63
C LEU A 116 29.64 8.60 36.15
N PRO A 117 30.41 9.36 36.95
CA PRO A 117 30.21 9.37 38.40
C PRO A 117 28.84 9.97 38.75
N ASP A 118 28.20 9.46 39.80
CA ASP A 118 27.00 10.09 40.38
C ASP A 118 27.37 11.51 40.82
N VAL A 119 26.64 12.51 40.30
CA VAL A 119 26.81 13.94 40.64
C VAL A 119 25.89 14.32 41.79
#